data_AF-A0A368W9K2-F1
#
_entry.id   AF-A0A368W9K2-F1
#
_cell.length_a   1.000
_cell.length_b   1.000
_cell.length_c   1.000
_cell.angle_alpha   90.00
_cell.angle_beta   90.00
_cell.angle_gamma   90.00
#
_symmetry.space_group_name_H-M   'P 1'
#
loop_
_entity.id
_entity.type
_entity.pdbx_description
1 polymer ?
#
loop_
_entity_poly.entity_id
_entity_poly.type
_entity_poly.pdbx_seq_one_letter_code
_entity_poly.pdbx_strand_id
1 'polypeptide(L)'
;MEKAKQLFFSYQGHFFQMNRGGDSEEYKSYCVAKEVEAEWYKEMIDQVAGELSIMNWNAVSRMEAIVKYYKDSMILEKVISFVSQHIKGSDSIVKLMYAEKIIEIIRSLKNVLSDEVLHKALKVTLGTLEDIISKPLVIDPGHELKLFDLKDKKSLNNRARKNIDVLHELLG
;
A
#
# COMPACT_ATOMS: atom_id res chain seq x y z
N MET A 1 21.59 -6.39 -19.24
CA MET A 1 21.13 -5.95 -17.90
C MET A 1 19.80 -5.21 -17.96
N GLU A 2 19.65 -4.19 -18.81
CA GLU A 2 18.41 -3.39 -18.87
C GLU A 2 17.12 -4.21 -19.05
N LYS A 3 17.11 -5.16 -19.99
CA LYS A 3 15.93 -6.02 -20.23
C LYS A 3 15.61 -6.93 -19.03
N ALA A 4 16.62 -7.44 -18.34
CA ALA A 4 16.44 -8.24 -17.12
C ALA A 4 15.78 -7.40 -16.01
N LYS A 5 16.23 -6.16 -15.83
CA LYS A 5 15.65 -5.21 -14.88
C LYS A 5 14.20 -4.85 -15.25
N GLN A 6 13.91 -4.63 -16.53
CA GLN A 6 12.53 -4.39 -16.99
C GLN A 6 11.60 -5.55 -16.69
N LEU A 7 12.05 -6.80 -16.91
CA LEU A 7 11.30 -8.00 -16.53
C LEU A 7 11.08 -8.05 -15.01
N PHE A 8 12.14 -7.81 -14.22
CA PHE A 8 12.03 -7.74 -12.77
C PHE A 8 10.98 -6.71 -12.31
N PHE A 9 11.02 -5.49 -12.85
CA PHE A 9 10.11 -4.41 -12.48
C PHE A 9 8.67 -4.69 -12.93
N SER A 10 8.49 -5.27 -14.13
CA SER A 10 7.17 -5.59 -14.70
C SER A 10 6.42 -6.63 -13.86
N TYR A 11 7.16 -7.62 -13.33
CA TYR A 11 6.61 -8.62 -12.42
C TYR A 11 6.78 -8.27 -10.94
N GLN A 12 7.27 -7.08 -10.63
CA GLN A 12 7.57 -6.63 -9.26
C GLN A 12 8.43 -7.62 -8.46
N GLY A 13 9.33 -8.32 -9.15
CA GLY A 13 10.19 -9.37 -8.60
C GLY A 13 9.46 -10.68 -8.23
N HIS A 14 8.18 -10.84 -8.59
CA HIS A 14 7.45 -12.10 -8.43
C HIS A 14 7.85 -13.13 -9.50
N PHE A 15 8.87 -13.94 -9.19
CA PHE A 15 9.33 -15.01 -10.09
C PHE A 15 8.23 -16.02 -10.47
N PHE A 16 7.27 -16.26 -9.57
CA PHE A 16 6.13 -17.13 -9.88
C PHE A 16 5.23 -16.56 -10.98
N GLN A 17 4.96 -15.24 -10.94
CA GLN A 17 4.16 -14.58 -11.98
C GLN A 17 4.94 -14.50 -13.30
N MET A 18 6.24 -14.21 -13.21
CA MET A 18 7.15 -14.22 -14.37
C MET A 18 7.21 -15.59 -15.05
N ASN A 19 7.19 -16.68 -14.28
CA ASN A 19 7.12 -18.03 -14.82
C ASN A 19 5.78 -18.31 -15.51
N ARG A 20 4.66 -17.85 -14.95
CA ARG A 20 3.35 -17.94 -15.59
C ARG A 20 3.24 -17.10 -16.87
N GLY A 21 3.97 -15.99 -16.94
CA GLY A 21 4.06 -15.13 -18.12
C GLY A 21 4.97 -15.66 -19.23
N GLY A 22 5.75 -16.72 -18.98
CA GLY A 22 6.68 -17.29 -19.96
C GLY A 22 8.05 -16.63 -20.00
N ASP A 23 8.28 -15.57 -19.21
CA ASP A 23 9.51 -14.77 -19.25
C ASP A 23 10.60 -15.26 -18.28
N SER A 24 10.32 -16.31 -17.48
CA SER A 24 11.24 -16.76 -16.44
C SER A 24 12.54 -17.33 -17.00
N GLU A 25 12.50 -18.05 -18.12
CA GLU A 25 13.71 -18.62 -18.75
C GLU A 25 14.57 -17.51 -19.35
N GLU A 26 13.95 -16.50 -19.96
CA GLU A 26 14.66 -15.31 -20.43
C GLU A 26 15.33 -14.59 -19.25
N TYR A 27 14.60 -14.35 -18.15
CA TYR A 27 15.17 -13.69 -16.97
C TYR A 27 16.37 -14.47 -16.39
N LYS A 28 16.23 -15.80 -16.23
CA LYS A 28 17.31 -16.66 -15.70
C LYS A 28 18.55 -16.64 -16.58
N SER A 29 18.41 -16.51 -17.90
CA SER A 29 19.53 -16.46 -18.84
C SER A 29 20.50 -15.29 -18.59
N TYR A 30 20.03 -14.23 -17.91
CA TYR A 30 20.85 -13.08 -17.55
C TYR A 30 21.71 -13.30 -16.31
N CYS A 31 21.54 -14.41 -15.57
CA CYS A 31 22.34 -14.75 -14.39
C CYS A 31 22.50 -13.59 -13.38
N VAL A 32 21.41 -12.87 -13.12
CA VAL A 32 21.43 -11.70 -12.23
C VAL A 32 21.78 -12.15 -10.81
N ALA A 33 22.82 -11.55 -10.25
CA ALA A 33 23.26 -11.81 -8.88
C ALA A 33 22.22 -11.29 -7.87
N LYS A 34 22.11 -11.96 -6.70
CA LYS A 34 21.10 -11.61 -5.69
C LYS A 34 21.29 -10.21 -5.11
N GLU A 35 22.53 -9.74 -5.06
CA GLU A 35 22.89 -8.40 -4.62
C GLU A 35 22.30 -7.34 -5.56
N VAL A 36 22.36 -7.61 -6.88
CA VAL A 36 21.78 -6.73 -7.91
C VAL A 36 20.26 -6.75 -7.83
N GLU A 37 19.64 -7.91 -7.60
CA GLU A 37 18.18 -7.99 -7.37
C GLU A 37 17.75 -7.20 -6.13
N ALA A 38 18.56 -7.19 -5.07
CA ALA A 38 18.28 -6.42 -3.86
C ALA A 38 18.37 -4.90 -4.11
N GLU A 39 19.31 -4.45 -4.94
CA GLU A 39 19.39 -3.06 -5.39
C GLU A 39 18.18 -2.67 -6.25
N TRP A 40 17.82 -3.50 -7.22
CA TRP A 40 16.65 -3.30 -8.08
C TRP A 40 15.35 -3.29 -7.29
N TYR A 41 15.25 -4.15 -6.27
CA TYR A 41 14.12 -4.15 -5.36
C TYR A 41 14.01 -2.81 -4.61
N LYS A 42 15.10 -2.31 -4.03
CA LYS A 42 15.10 -1.00 -3.35
C LYS A 42 14.68 0.13 -4.29
N GLU A 43 15.27 0.16 -5.49
CA GLU A 43 14.94 1.14 -6.53
C GLU A 43 13.46 1.07 -6.94
N MET A 44 12.92 -0.14 -7.10
CA MET A 44 11.51 -0.35 -7.39
C MET A 44 10.62 0.18 -6.26
N ILE A 45 10.95 -0.08 -5.00
CA ILE A 45 10.18 0.47 -3.87
C ILE A 45 10.24 2.00 -3.87
N ASP A 46 11.41 2.59 -4.10
CA ASP A 46 11.58 4.04 -4.16
C ASP A 46 10.78 4.66 -5.30
N GLN A 47 10.77 4.02 -6.49
CA GLN A 47 9.96 4.45 -7.62
C GLN A 47 8.46 4.39 -7.29
N VAL A 48 7.97 3.26 -6.77
CA VAL A 48 6.56 3.11 -6.39
C VAL A 48 6.19 4.10 -5.28
N ALA A 49 7.12 4.41 -4.37
CA ALA A 49 6.91 5.41 -3.32
C ALA A 49 6.80 6.83 -3.87
N GLY A 50 7.60 7.17 -4.88
CA GLY A 50 7.52 8.45 -5.58
C GLY A 50 6.20 8.64 -6.34
N GLU A 51 5.49 7.56 -6.65
CA GLU A 51 4.17 7.59 -7.30
C GLU A 51 3.00 7.73 -6.30
N LEU A 52 3.25 7.70 -4.98
CA LEU A 52 2.19 7.91 -3.98
C LEU A 52 1.54 9.28 -4.20
N SER A 53 0.21 9.29 -4.18
CA SER A 53 -0.57 10.46 -4.57
C SER A 53 -1.82 10.62 -3.71
N ILE A 54 -2.25 11.86 -3.52
CA ILE A 54 -3.54 12.19 -2.91
C ILE A 54 -4.69 12.14 -3.92
N MET A 55 -4.40 11.96 -5.21
CA MET A 55 -5.39 11.91 -6.29
C MET A 55 -5.78 10.47 -6.66
N ASN A 56 -5.00 9.47 -6.25
CA ASN A 56 -5.28 8.06 -6.48
C ASN A 56 -4.53 7.17 -5.47
N TRP A 57 -4.92 5.91 -5.36
CA TRP A 57 -4.33 4.93 -4.42
C TRP A 57 -3.69 3.73 -5.14
N ASN A 58 -3.33 3.87 -6.42
CA ASN A 58 -2.75 2.78 -7.20
C ASN A 58 -1.37 2.39 -6.66
N ALA A 59 -0.53 3.39 -6.35
CA ALA A 59 0.81 3.16 -5.82
C ALA A 59 0.78 2.42 -4.46
N VAL A 60 -0.10 2.81 -3.54
CA VAL A 60 -0.24 2.09 -2.26
C VAL A 60 -0.79 0.67 -2.44
N SER A 61 -1.64 0.44 -3.45
CA SER A 61 -2.11 -0.91 -3.81
C SER A 61 -1.00 -1.79 -4.37
N ARG A 62 -0.08 -1.22 -5.17
CA ARG A 62 1.14 -1.91 -5.63
C ARG A 62 2.04 -2.26 -4.45
N MET A 63 2.23 -1.32 -3.52
CA MET A 63 3.00 -1.57 -2.30
C MET A 63 2.42 -2.70 -1.44
N GLU A 64 1.10 -2.73 -1.26
CA GLU A 64 0.39 -3.83 -0.58
C GLU A 64 0.68 -5.18 -1.25
N ALA A 65 0.65 -5.25 -2.59
CA ALA A 65 0.96 -6.46 -3.32
C ALA A 65 2.42 -6.91 -3.11
N ILE A 66 3.37 -5.98 -3.18
CA ILE A 66 4.81 -6.27 -2.99
C ILE A 66 5.08 -6.77 -1.56
N VAL A 67 4.48 -6.13 -0.55
CA VAL A 67 4.61 -6.52 0.87
C VAL A 67 4.21 -7.97 1.11
N LYS A 68 3.16 -8.47 0.43
CA LYS A 68 2.68 -9.84 0.61
C LYS A 68 3.76 -10.88 0.31
N TYR A 69 4.71 -10.55 -0.57
CA TYR A 69 5.80 -11.44 -0.98
C TYR A 69 7.10 -11.18 -0.25
N TYR A 70 7.54 -9.91 -0.16
CA TYR A 70 8.85 -9.57 0.40
C TYR A 70 8.87 -9.44 1.92
N LYS A 71 7.72 -9.19 2.56
CA LYS A 71 7.61 -9.00 4.01
C LYS A 71 8.56 -7.93 4.57
N ASP A 72 8.74 -6.84 3.83
CA ASP A 72 9.64 -5.74 4.18
C ASP A 72 8.88 -4.58 4.85
N SER A 73 9.30 -4.22 6.07
CA SER A 73 8.71 -3.12 6.85
C SER A 73 8.97 -1.73 6.25
N MET A 74 10.03 -1.57 5.43
CA MET A 74 10.36 -0.30 4.77
C MET A 74 9.19 0.23 3.93
N ILE A 75 8.41 -0.67 3.33
CA ILE A 75 7.24 -0.30 2.54
C ILE A 75 6.19 0.39 3.41
N LEU A 76 5.89 -0.16 4.59
CA LEU A 76 4.95 0.45 5.52
C LEU A 76 5.43 1.83 5.97
N GLU A 77 6.72 1.97 6.29
CA GLU A 77 7.30 3.25 6.71
C GLU A 77 7.14 4.35 5.65
N LYS A 78 7.39 4.02 4.37
CA LYS A 78 7.21 4.95 3.25
C LYS A 78 5.76 5.37 3.07
N VAL A 79 4.82 4.42 3.14
CA VAL A 79 3.37 4.73 3.08
C VAL A 79 2.96 5.62 4.25
N ILE A 80 3.37 5.28 5.48
CA ILE A 80 3.04 6.06 6.68
C ILE A 80 3.63 7.47 6.62
N SER A 81 4.86 7.61 6.12
CA SER A 81 5.49 8.92 5.91
C SER A 81 4.65 9.80 4.97
N PHE A 82 4.27 9.26 3.81
CA PHE A 82 3.42 9.96 2.84
C PHE A 82 2.07 10.35 3.44
N VAL A 83 1.37 9.39 4.08
CA VAL A 83 0.02 9.62 4.62
C VAL A 83 0.05 10.67 5.72
N SER A 84 1.06 10.63 6.60
CA SER A 84 1.20 11.61 7.68
C SER A 84 1.37 13.05 7.19
N GLN A 85 2.00 13.22 6.02
CA GLN A 85 2.31 14.53 5.43
C GLN A 85 1.19 15.06 4.52
N HIS A 86 0.53 14.18 3.75
CA HIS A 86 -0.27 14.61 2.62
C HIS A 86 -1.76 14.22 2.71
N ILE A 87 -2.12 13.12 3.38
CA ILE A 87 -3.48 12.54 3.22
C ILE A 87 -4.59 13.44 3.78
N LYS A 88 -4.28 14.29 4.77
CA LYS A 88 -5.29 15.08 5.49
C LYS A 88 -6.11 15.98 4.56
N GLY A 89 -5.49 16.48 3.49
CA GLY A 89 -6.14 17.34 2.49
C GLY A 89 -6.88 16.59 1.38
N SER A 90 -6.76 15.26 1.29
CA SER A 90 -7.40 14.45 0.25
C SER A 90 -8.89 14.24 0.49
N ASP A 91 -9.60 13.79 -0.53
CA ASP A 91 -11.01 13.44 -0.44
C ASP A 91 -11.25 12.20 0.44
N SER A 92 -12.52 11.97 0.77
CA SER A 92 -12.92 10.93 1.73
C SER A 92 -12.67 9.51 1.25
N ILE A 93 -12.73 9.25 -0.06
CA ILE A 93 -12.47 7.94 -0.66
C ILE A 93 -10.98 7.66 -0.64
N VAL A 94 -10.14 8.61 -1.04
CA VAL A 94 -8.67 8.44 -0.99
C VAL A 94 -8.22 8.13 0.44
N LYS A 95 -8.71 8.86 1.45
CA LYS A 95 -8.42 8.55 2.87
C LYS A 95 -8.81 7.13 3.24
N LEU A 96 -10.00 6.69 2.84
CA LEU A 96 -10.48 5.34 3.13
C LEU A 96 -9.59 4.28 2.48
N MET A 97 -9.24 4.46 1.21
CA MET A 97 -8.42 3.51 0.46
C MET A 97 -7.02 3.41 1.05
N TYR A 98 -6.37 4.52 1.39
CA TYR A 98 -5.08 4.48 2.07
C TYR A 98 -5.16 3.78 3.43
N ALA A 99 -6.18 4.08 4.24
CA ALA A 99 -6.34 3.44 5.54
C ALA A 99 -6.51 1.91 5.42
N GLU A 100 -7.35 1.45 4.49
CA GLU A 100 -7.55 0.02 4.25
C GLU A 100 -6.28 -0.68 3.73
N LYS A 101 -5.54 -0.03 2.84
CA LYS A 101 -4.28 -0.61 2.34
C LYS A 101 -3.21 -0.67 3.41
N ILE A 102 -3.13 0.32 4.29
CA ILE A 102 -2.23 0.26 5.45
C ILE A 102 -2.61 -0.91 6.37
N ILE A 103 -3.90 -1.13 6.65
CA ILE A 103 -4.36 -2.26 7.46
C ILE A 103 -3.90 -3.59 6.85
N GLU A 104 -4.06 -3.77 5.55
CA GLU A 104 -3.63 -5.00 4.85
C GLU A 104 -2.11 -5.17 4.84
N ILE A 105 -1.35 -4.08 4.73
CA ILE A 105 0.11 -4.08 4.86
C ILE A 105 0.51 -4.50 6.29
N ILE A 106 -0.11 -3.92 7.33
CA ILE A 106 0.16 -4.29 8.73
C ILE A 106 -0.13 -5.78 8.96
N ARG A 107 -1.29 -6.27 8.50
CA ARG A 107 -1.65 -7.70 8.59
C ARG A 107 -0.60 -8.59 7.94
N SER A 108 -0.13 -8.18 6.75
CA SER A 108 0.89 -8.93 6.02
C SER A 108 2.25 -8.94 6.71
N LEU A 109 2.55 -7.92 7.53
CA LEU A 109 3.83 -7.73 8.21
C LEU A 109 3.79 -8.05 9.71
N LYS A 110 2.68 -8.57 10.26
CA LYS A 110 2.47 -8.72 11.71
C LYS A 110 3.65 -9.34 12.48
N ASN A 111 4.37 -10.27 11.87
CA ASN A 111 5.47 -11.01 12.51
C ASN A 111 6.86 -10.40 12.31
N VAL A 112 6.97 -9.30 11.57
CA VAL A 112 8.25 -8.65 11.22
C VAL A 112 8.30 -7.17 11.60
N LEU A 113 7.17 -6.58 11.99
CA LEU A 113 7.13 -5.18 12.44
C LEU A 113 7.74 -5.03 13.82
N SER A 114 8.53 -3.97 13.99
CA SER A 114 8.86 -3.48 15.32
C SER A 114 7.65 -2.80 15.96
N ASP A 115 7.58 -2.80 17.29
CA ASP A 115 6.52 -2.14 18.05
C ASP A 115 6.42 -0.64 17.72
N GLU A 116 7.55 0.02 17.47
CA GLU A 116 7.61 1.42 17.08
C GLU A 116 6.92 1.68 15.74
N VAL A 117 7.26 0.89 14.71
CA VAL A 117 6.67 1.04 13.37
C VAL A 117 5.19 0.68 13.41
N LEU A 118 4.81 -0.39 14.13
CA LEU A 118 3.43 -0.78 14.32
C LEU A 118 2.62 0.33 14.99
N HIS A 119 3.09 0.85 16.14
CA HIS A 119 2.38 1.90 16.87
C HIS A 119 2.20 3.16 16.05
N LYS A 120 3.25 3.59 15.33
CA LYS A 120 3.18 4.74 14.42
C LYS A 120 2.16 4.52 13.31
N ALA A 121 2.17 3.34 12.69
CA ALA A 121 1.24 3.00 11.62
C ALA A 121 -0.21 2.98 12.10
N LEU A 122 -0.46 2.36 13.25
CA LEU A 122 -1.79 2.33 13.89
C LEU A 122 -2.30 3.73 14.20
N LYS A 123 -1.46 4.57 14.81
CA LYS A 123 -1.83 5.96 15.15
C LYS A 123 -2.21 6.78 13.93
N VAL A 124 -1.42 6.70 12.85
CA VAL A 124 -1.68 7.44 11.61
C VAL A 124 -2.95 6.94 10.92
N THR A 125 -3.14 5.63 10.90
CA THR A 125 -4.33 5.00 10.29
C THR A 125 -5.59 5.34 11.06
N LEU A 126 -5.56 5.22 12.39
CA LEU A 126 -6.67 5.58 13.27
C LEU A 126 -7.06 7.04 13.09
N GLY A 127 -6.09 7.96 13.14
CA GLY A 127 -6.35 9.38 12.94
C GLY A 127 -6.95 9.69 11.56
N THR A 128 -6.57 8.92 10.52
CA THR A 128 -7.17 9.04 9.18
C THR A 128 -8.63 8.57 9.17
N LEU A 129 -8.94 7.46 9.84
CA LEU A 129 -10.31 6.93 9.94
C LEU A 129 -11.22 7.84 10.79
N GLU A 130 -10.69 8.41 11.88
CA GLU A 130 -11.39 9.39 12.71
C GLU A 130 -11.67 10.70 11.94
N ASP A 131 -10.71 11.14 11.12
CA ASP A 131 -10.89 12.29 10.22
C ASP A 131 -12.03 12.04 9.23
N ILE A 132 -12.09 10.85 8.64
CA ILE A 132 -13.21 10.42 7.81
C ILE A 132 -14.51 10.53 8.60
N ILE A 133 -14.59 10.00 9.82
CA ILE A 133 -15.86 9.98 10.57
C ILE A 133 -16.34 11.39 10.93
N SER A 134 -15.41 12.26 11.36
CA SER A 134 -15.70 13.57 11.93
C SER A 134 -15.95 14.68 10.89
N LYS A 135 -15.40 14.56 9.69
CA LYS A 135 -15.53 15.59 8.65
C LYS A 135 -16.68 15.31 7.67
N PRO A 136 -17.18 16.35 6.97
CA PRO A 136 -18.14 16.17 5.88
C PRO A 136 -17.63 15.22 4.78
N LEU A 137 -18.56 14.66 4.03
CA LEU A 137 -18.21 13.91 2.82
C LEU A 137 -17.64 14.87 1.77
N VAL A 138 -16.39 14.66 1.39
CA VAL A 138 -15.72 15.37 0.28
C VAL A 138 -15.34 14.32 -0.75
N ILE A 139 -15.66 14.59 -2.01
CA ILE A 139 -15.42 13.69 -3.14
C ILE A 139 -14.86 14.50 -4.29
N ASP A 140 -13.69 14.10 -4.78
CA ASP A 140 -13.10 14.70 -5.97
C ASP A 140 -13.73 14.14 -7.26
N PRO A 141 -13.70 14.89 -8.38
CA PRO A 141 -14.19 14.41 -9.66
C PRO A 141 -13.56 13.07 -10.06
N GLY A 142 -14.40 12.10 -10.43
CA GLY A 142 -13.97 10.74 -10.78
C GLY A 142 -13.96 9.73 -9.63
N HIS A 143 -14.11 10.16 -8.37
CA HIS A 143 -14.23 9.26 -7.22
C HIS A 143 -15.70 8.98 -6.88
N GLU A 144 -16.37 8.22 -7.74
CA GLU A 144 -17.79 7.90 -7.52
C GLU A 144 -17.97 6.87 -6.40
N LEU A 145 -18.76 7.19 -5.37
CA LEU A 145 -19.03 6.30 -4.23
C LEU A 145 -19.44 4.87 -4.63
N LYS A 146 -20.26 4.75 -5.69
CA LYS A 146 -20.77 3.46 -6.17
C LYS A 146 -19.66 2.53 -6.66
N LEU A 147 -18.55 3.06 -7.17
CA LEU A 147 -17.39 2.27 -7.58
C LEU A 147 -16.68 1.63 -6.38
N PHE A 148 -17.00 2.07 -5.15
CA PHE A 148 -16.41 1.61 -3.90
C PHE A 148 -17.43 0.99 -2.96
N ASP A 149 -18.60 0.58 -3.47
CA ASP A 149 -19.72 0.04 -2.68
C ASP A 149 -20.20 0.98 -1.56
N LEU A 150 -20.04 2.29 -1.76
CA LEU A 150 -20.52 3.32 -0.86
C LEU A 150 -21.80 3.96 -1.44
N LYS A 151 -22.73 4.28 -0.55
CA LYS A 151 -24.01 4.92 -0.90
C LYS A 151 -24.01 6.40 -0.54
N ASP A 152 -23.45 6.71 0.62
CA ASP A 152 -23.51 8.03 1.25
C ASP A 152 -22.45 8.13 2.35
N LYS A 153 -22.45 9.29 3.02
CA LYS A 153 -21.61 9.54 4.19
C LYS A 153 -21.80 8.51 5.32
N LYS A 154 -23.02 8.04 5.55
CA LYS A 154 -23.30 7.05 6.60
C LYS A 154 -22.61 5.72 6.30
N SER A 155 -22.66 5.26 5.05
CA SER A 155 -21.98 4.04 4.60
C SER A 155 -20.46 4.14 4.71
N LEU A 156 -19.89 5.30 4.35
CA LEU A 156 -18.46 5.60 4.52
C LEU A 156 -18.06 5.55 6.00
N ASN A 157 -18.80 6.24 6.87
CA ASN A 157 -18.50 6.27 8.31
C ASN A 157 -18.62 4.87 8.93
N ASN A 158 -19.58 4.07 8.50
CA ASN A 158 -19.70 2.68 8.96
C ASN A 158 -18.51 1.82 8.53
N ARG A 159 -18.02 1.98 7.30
CA ARG A 159 -16.83 1.28 6.82
C ARG A 159 -15.57 1.73 7.57
N ALA A 160 -15.42 3.03 7.81
CA ALA A 160 -14.33 3.56 8.62
C ALA A 160 -14.35 2.99 10.06
N ARG A 161 -15.52 2.90 10.71
CA ARG A 161 -15.65 2.29 12.05
C ARG A 161 -15.27 0.82 12.06
N LYS A 162 -15.72 0.04 11.08
CA LYS A 162 -15.30 -1.37 10.94
C LYS A 162 -13.79 -1.51 10.83
N ASN A 163 -13.13 -0.60 10.11
CA ASN A 163 -11.69 -0.58 10.00
C ASN A 163 -11.01 -0.18 11.33
N ILE A 164 -11.62 0.68 12.15
CA ILE A 164 -11.14 0.96 13.51
C ILE A 164 -11.25 -0.29 14.39
N ASP A 165 -12.36 -1.03 14.33
CA ASP A 165 -12.52 -2.30 15.06
C ASP A 165 -11.40 -3.29 14.69
N VAL A 166 -11.10 -3.39 13.39
CA VAL A 166 -9.97 -4.19 12.89
C VAL A 166 -8.61 -3.73 13.45
N LEU A 167 -8.37 -2.42 13.58
CA LEU A 167 -7.13 -1.92 14.18
C LEU A 167 -7.00 -2.32 15.65
N HIS A 168 -8.10 -2.36 16.39
CA HIS A 168 -8.11 -2.82 17.79
C HIS A 168 -7.79 -4.31 17.88
N GLU A 169 -8.32 -5.15 16.99
CA GLU A 169 -7.96 -6.58 16.93
C GLU A 169 -6.48 -6.82 16.61
N LEU A 170 -5.84 -5.90 15.89
CA LEU A 170 -4.40 -5.97 15.59
C LEU A 170 -3.51 -5.63 16.79
N LEU A 171 -4.05 -4.92 17.79
CA LEU A 171 -3.34 -4.58 19.03
C LEU A 171 -3.35 -5.71 20.07
N GLY A 172 -4.33 -6.62 20.00
CA GLY A 172 -4.53 -7.68 21.00
C GLY A 172 -5.50 -7.27 22.09
#